data_AF-A0A947VDZ0-F1
#
_entry.id   AF-A0A947VDZ0-F1
#
_cell.length_a   1.000
_cell.length_b   1.000
_cell.length_c   1.000
_cell.angle_alpha   90.00
_cell.angle_beta   90.00
_cell.angle_gamma   90.00
#
_symmetry.space_group_name_H-M   'P 1'
#
loop_
_entity.id
_entity.type
_entity.pdbx_description
1 polymer ?
#
loop_
_entity_poly.entity_id
_entity_poly.type
_entity_poly.pdbx_seq_one_letter_code
_entity_poly.pdbx_strand_id
1 'polypeptide(L)'
;MGLVTESQKENTLTIIFYLLVTVFVLAISIIFIPAFRGFISGTFMIISGVILVILGSVLIGLTLVQKVEGKLKKLLILTGASAAGFFVFALLHNIFYGLEQVTSHITILSYLMKAFEVIFFLIAIFACPIGFLVGVIGTIVMFNKKRKMLQKNI
;
A
#
# COMPACT_ATOMS: atom_id res chain seq x y z
N MET A 1 -6.24 -23.53 -25.17
CA MET A 1 -6.93 -22.32 -24.65
C MET A 1 -6.66 -22.07 -23.15
N GLY A 2 -6.62 -23.10 -22.29
CA GLY A 2 -6.36 -22.94 -20.84
C GLY A 2 -4.94 -22.49 -20.42
N LEU A 3 -3.89 -22.87 -21.15
CA LEU A 3 -2.51 -22.42 -20.84
C LEU A 3 -2.31 -20.91 -21.09
N VAL A 4 -3.01 -20.37 -22.08
CA VAL A 4 -2.93 -18.93 -22.43
C VAL A 4 -3.60 -18.08 -21.35
N THR A 5 -4.73 -18.54 -20.79
CA THR A 5 -5.46 -17.80 -19.75
C THR A 5 -4.76 -17.82 -18.39
N GLU A 6 -4.09 -18.92 -18.02
CA GLU A 6 -3.24 -19.01 -16.83
C GLU A 6 -2.02 -18.06 -16.92
N SER A 7 -1.30 -18.10 -18.05
CA SER A 7 -0.15 -17.22 -18.29
C SER A 7 -0.53 -15.73 -18.29
N GLN A 8 -1.71 -15.38 -18.84
CA GLN A 8 -2.18 -14.00 -18.86
C GLN A 8 -2.56 -13.48 -17.47
N LYS A 9 -3.14 -14.32 -16.60
CA LYS A 9 -3.46 -13.98 -15.21
C LYS A 9 -2.21 -13.72 -14.37
N GLU A 10 -1.19 -14.56 -14.51
CA GLU A 10 0.10 -14.40 -13.82
C GLU A 10 0.82 -13.11 -14.24
N ASN A 11 0.82 -12.79 -15.54
CA ASN A 11 1.39 -11.55 -16.06
C ASN A 11 0.64 -10.32 -15.51
N THR A 12 -0.69 -10.36 -15.46
CA THR A 12 -1.51 -9.25 -14.94
C THR A 12 -1.21 -8.97 -13.46
N LEU A 13 -1.17 -10.01 -12.63
CA LEU A 13 -0.87 -9.86 -11.19
C LEU A 13 0.53 -9.28 -10.97
N THR A 14 1.51 -9.75 -11.74
CA THR A 14 2.89 -9.27 -11.67
C THR A 14 3.00 -7.80 -12.10
N ILE A 15 2.30 -7.40 -13.17
CA ILE A 15 2.26 -6.02 -13.65
C ILE A 15 1.63 -5.09 -12.59
N ILE A 16 0.46 -5.45 -12.05
CA ILE A 16 -0.20 -4.66 -10.99
C ILE A 16 0.69 -4.55 -9.75
N PHE A 17 1.37 -5.63 -9.37
CA PHE A 17 2.32 -5.61 -8.26
C PHE A 17 3.45 -4.59 -8.48
N TYR A 18 4.16 -4.66 -9.62
CA TYR A 18 5.26 -3.70 -9.87
C TYR A 18 4.77 -2.27 -10.07
N LEU A 19 3.58 -2.08 -10.65
CA LEU A 19 2.95 -0.77 -10.77
C LEU A 19 2.66 -0.19 -9.38
N LEU A 20 2.07 -0.97 -8.48
CA LEU A 20 1.81 -0.58 -7.10
C LEU A 20 3.11 -0.20 -6.37
N VAL A 21 4.18 -1.01 -6.51
CA VAL A 21 5.50 -0.72 -5.95
C VAL A 21 6.05 0.60 -6.45
N THR A 22 5.97 0.85 -7.75
CA THR A 22 6.49 2.09 -8.36
C THR A 22 5.75 3.31 -7.82
N VAL A 23 4.41 3.27 -7.81
CA VAL A 23 3.59 4.38 -7.29
C VAL A 23 3.84 4.61 -5.80
N PHE A 24 3.97 3.54 -5.01
CA PHE A 24 4.20 3.65 -3.57
C PHE A 24 5.56 4.25 -3.24
N VAL A 25 6.63 3.79 -3.91
CA VAL A 25 7.98 4.35 -3.75
C VAL A 25 8.01 5.82 -4.15
N LEU A 26 7.33 6.18 -5.24
CA LEU A 26 7.23 7.57 -5.68
C LEU A 26 6.50 8.44 -4.64
N ALA A 27 5.37 7.96 -4.11
CA ALA A 27 4.61 8.65 -3.07
C ALA A 27 5.45 8.86 -1.78
N ILE A 28 6.12 7.82 -1.29
CA ILE A 28 6.99 7.92 -0.11
C ILE A 28 8.16 8.87 -0.37
N SER A 29 8.82 8.77 -1.52
CA SER A 29 9.97 9.62 -1.84
C SER A 29 9.62 11.10 -1.78
N ILE A 30 8.43 11.49 -2.27
CA ILE A 30 7.95 12.88 -2.23
C ILE A 30 7.69 13.35 -0.79
N ILE A 31 7.20 12.47 0.08
CA ILE A 31 6.88 12.82 1.47
C ILE A 31 8.14 12.98 2.32
N PHE A 32 9.12 12.10 2.15
CA PHE A 32 10.32 12.07 2.98
C PHE A 32 11.46 12.97 2.48
N ILE A 33 11.47 13.36 1.20
CA ILE A 33 12.53 14.18 0.61
C ILE A 33 12.04 15.63 0.47
N PRO A 34 12.54 16.58 1.28
CA PRO A 34 12.08 17.97 1.28
C PRO A 34 12.20 18.67 -0.07
N ALA A 35 13.23 18.33 -0.87
CA ALA A 35 13.49 18.91 -2.19
C ALA A 35 12.33 18.69 -3.18
N PHE A 36 11.61 17.57 -3.09
CA PHE A 36 10.44 17.30 -3.93
C PHE A 36 9.16 17.94 -3.38
N ARG A 37 9.12 18.23 -2.08
CA ARG A 37 7.95 18.79 -1.40
C ARG A 37 7.61 20.21 -1.88
N GLY A 38 8.62 20.99 -2.27
CA GLY A 38 8.45 22.36 -2.79
C GLY A 38 7.81 22.45 -4.17
N PHE A 39 7.79 21.35 -4.94
CA PHE A 39 7.27 21.31 -6.31
C PHE A 39 5.87 20.69 -6.44
N ILE A 40 5.31 20.14 -5.35
CA ILE A 40 4.15 19.25 -5.41
C ILE A 40 3.00 19.80 -4.56
N SER A 41 1.81 19.90 -5.15
CA SER A 41 0.59 20.35 -4.46
C SER A 41 -0.08 19.22 -3.66
N GLY A 42 -0.88 19.57 -2.64
CA GLY A 42 -1.69 18.60 -1.89
C GLY A 42 -2.59 17.74 -2.78
N THR A 43 -3.01 18.25 -3.94
CA THR A 43 -3.79 17.53 -4.94
C THR A 43 -3.08 16.28 -5.46
N PHE A 44 -1.76 16.35 -5.67
CA PHE A 44 -0.97 15.19 -6.11
C PHE A 44 -0.96 14.07 -5.06
N MET A 45 -0.86 14.42 -3.77
CA MET A 45 -0.92 13.43 -2.68
C MET A 45 -2.28 12.74 -2.62
N ILE A 46 -3.37 13.47 -2.86
CA ILE A 46 -4.71 12.88 -2.94
C ILE A 46 -4.82 11.94 -4.14
N ILE A 47 -4.40 12.38 -5.33
CA ILE A 47 -4.48 11.57 -6.56
C ILE A 47 -3.65 10.29 -6.42
N SER A 48 -2.38 10.40 -6.02
CA SER A 48 -1.51 9.25 -5.81
C SER A 48 -2.05 8.31 -4.72
N GLY A 49 -2.62 8.87 -3.66
CA GLY A 49 -3.30 8.12 -2.62
C GLY A 49 -4.50 7.30 -3.10
N VAL A 50 -5.39 7.92 -3.88
CA VAL A 50 -6.52 7.22 -4.50
C VAL A 50 -6.03 6.09 -5.43
N ILE A 51 -4.99 6.35 -6.22
CA ILE A 51 -4.38 5.33 -7.08
C ILE A 51 -3.83 4.17 -6.24
N LEU A 52 -3.16 4.44 -5.12
CA LEU A 52 -2.66 3.41 -4.21
C LEU A 52 -3.77 2.54 -3.60
N VAL A 53 -4.89 3.16 -3.20
CA VAL A 53 -6.06 2.41 -2.69
C VAL A 53 -6.65 1.53 -3.78
N ILE A 54 -6.82 2.05 -4.99
CA ILE A 54 -7.36 1.28 -6.12
C ILE A 54 -6.43 0.11 -6.45
N LEU A 55 -5.14 0.38 -6.69
CA LEU A 55 -4.16 -0.65 -7.04
C LEU A 55 -3.98 -1.68 -5.92
N GLY A 56 -3.94 -1.24 -4.66
CA GLY A 56 -3.85 -2.13 -3.50
C GLY A 56 -5.07 -3.05 -3.37
N SER A 57 -6.27 -2.49 -3.56
CA SER A 57 -7.53 -3.25 -3.54
C SER A 57 -7.61 -4.24 -4.71
N VAL A 58 -7.22 -3.81 -5.92
CA VAL A 58 -7.15 -4.67 -7.11
C VAL A 58 -6.16 -5.81 -6.89
N LEU A 59 -4.98 -5.55 -6.31
CA LEU A 59 -3.99 -6.59 -6.02
C LEU A 59 -4.55 -7.62 -5.03
N ILE A 60 -5.24 -7.18 -3.98
CA ILE A 60 -5.91 -8.08 -3.03
C ILE A 60 -6.99 -8.89 -3.73
N GLY A 61 -7.87 -8.24 -4.50
CA GLY A 61 -8.95 -8.90 -5.24
C GLY A 61 -8.42 -9.95 -6.21
N LEU A 62 -7.41 -9.62 -7.01
CA LEU A 62 -6.75 -10.56 -7.92
C LEU A 62 -6.11 -11.72 -7.17
N THR A 63 -5.46 -11.47 -6.03
CA THR A 63 -4.85 -12.52 -5.20
C THR A 63 -5.90 -13.52 -4.71
N LEU A 64 -7.11 -13.05 -4.36
CA LEU A 64 -8.22 -13.90 -3.93
C LEU A 64 -8.87 -14.65 -5.09
N VAL A 65 -9.12 -13.96 -6.21
CA VAL A 65 -9.77 -14.53 -7.41
C VAL A 65 -8.89 -15.55 -8.12
N GLN A 66 -7.58 -15.29 -8.20
CA GLN A 66 -6.61 -16.21 -8.81
C GLN A 66 -6.24 -17.39 -7.88
N LYS A 67 -6.91 -17.52 -6.72
CA LYS A 67 -6.67 -18.57 -5.73
C LYS A 67 -5.19 -18.76 -5.43
N VAL A 68 -4.45 -17.66 -5.29
CA VAL A 68 -3.04 -17.74 -4.88
C VAL A 68 -2.98 -18.39 -3.50
N GLU A 69 -2.22 -19.47 -3.36
CA GLU A 69 -2.15 -20.23 -2.12
C GLU A 69 -0.86 -19.98 -1.32
N GLY A 70 -0.90 -20.37 -0.05
CA GLY A 70 0.27 -20.40 0.83
C GLY A 70 0.83 -19.03 1.20
N LYS A 71 2.17 -18.97 1.31
CA LYS A 71 2.90 -17.78 1.80
C LYS A 71 2.79 -16.58 0.84
N LEU A 72 2.74 -16.83 -0.47
CA LEU A 72 2.64 -15.76 -1.48
C LEU A 72 1.34 -14.96 -1.33
N LYS A 73 0.22 -15.64 -1.05
CA LYS A 73 -1.07 -14.99 -0.78
C LYS A 73 -0.97 -13.94 0.32
N LYS A 74 -0.37 -14.32 1.45
CA LYS A 74 -0.21 -13.45 2.62
C LYS A 74 0.65 -12.22 2.30
N LEU A 75 1.70 -12.40 1.51
CA LEU A 75 2.63 -11.32 1.13
C LEU A 75 2.00 -10.34 0.15
N LEU A 76 1.23 -10.83 -0.83
CA LEU A 76 0.50 -9.98 -1.78
C LEU A 76 -0.61 -9.19 -1.08
N ILE A 77 -1.37 -9.83 -0.17
CA ILE A 77 -2.38 -9.14 0.66
C ILE A 77 -1.71 -8.11 1.56
N LEU A 78 -0.61 -8.44 2.22
CA LEU A 78 0.14 -7.51 3.05
C LEU A 78 0.62 -6.30 2.24
N THR A 79 1.13 -6.52 1.03
CA THR A 79 1.58 -5.45 0.12
C THR A 79 0.41 -4.54 -0.25
N GLY A 80 -0.70 -5.10 -0.74
CA GLY A 80 -1.88 -4.33 -1.14
C GLY A 80 -2.53 -3.59 0.04
N ALA A 81 -2.66 -4.25 1.19
CA ALA A 81 -3.26 -3.67 2.40
C ALA A 81 -2.38 -2.56 2.99
N SER A 82 -1.05 -2.72 2.97
CA SER A 82 -0.13 -1.69 3.45
C SER A 82 -0.15 -0.45 2.55
N ALA A 83 -0.25 -0.63 1.23
CA ALA A 83 -0.34 0.48 0.29
C ALA A 83 -1.67 1.25 0.39
N ALA A 84 -2.80 0.53 0.43
CA ALA A 84 -4.10 1.16 0.62
C ALA A 84 -4.21 1.80 2.02
N GLY A 85 -3.73 1.08 3.04
CA GLY A 85 -3.71 1.54 4.43
C GLY A 85 -2.91 2.82 4.61
N PHE A 86 -1.78 2.98 3.91
CA PHE A 86 -0.98 4.21 3.97
C PHE A 86 -1.82 5.46 3.73
N PHE A 87 -2.57 5.49 2.62
CA PHE A 87 -3.41 6.63 2.29
C PHE A 87 -4.61 6.76 3.23
N VAL A 88 -5.25 5.64 3.57
CA VAL A 88 -6.41 5.64 4.47
C VAL A 88 -6.03 6.21 5.84
N PHE A 89 -4.90 5.79 6.42
CA PHE A 89 -4.43 6.30 7.70
C PHE A 89 -3.92 7.74 7.63
N ALA A 90 -3.28 8.14 6.53
CA ALA A 90 -2.93 9.54 6.30
C ALA A 90 -4.18 10.44 6.23
N LEU A 91 -5.23 9.98 5.55
CA LEU A 91 -6.51 10.69 5.47
C LEU A 91 -7.21 10.75 6.83
N LEU A 92 -7.25 9.63 7.57
CA LEU A 92 -7.77 9.58 8.94
C LEU A 92 -7.03 10.57 9.85
N HIS A 93 -5.69 10.61 9.80
CA HIS A 93 -4.91 11.59 10.56
C HIS A 93 -5.38 13.02 10.30
N ASN A 94 -5.56 13.41 9.03
CA ASN A 94 -6.02 14.76 8.68
C ASN A 94 -7.47 15.04 9.14
N ILE A 95 -8.35 14.03 9.08
CA ILE A 95 -9.73 14.17 9.58
C ILE A 95 -9.73 14.37 11.09
N PHE A 96 -8.97 13.56 11.84
CA PHE A 96 -8.88 13.67 13.30
C PHE A 96 -8.21 14.97 13.75
N TYR A 97 -7.25 15.48 12.98
CA TYR A 97 -6.68 16.81 13.18
C TYR A 97 -7.72 17.93 12.99
N GLY A 98 -8.53 17.86 11.93
CA GLY A 98 -9.64 18.79 11.76
C GLY A 98 -10.66 18.70 12.91
N LEU A 99 -10.97 17.47 13.36
CA LEU A 99 -11.89 17.23 14.48
C LEU A 99 -11.33 17.77 15.80
N GLU A 100 -10.03 17.63 16.07
CA GLU A 100 -9.37 18.21 17.25
C GLU A 100 -9.61 19.73 17.30
N GLN A 101 -9.42 20.43 16.18
CA GLN A 101 -9.61 21.88 16.10
C GLN A 101 -11.06 22.30 16.35
N VAL A 102 -12.02 21.60 15.74
CA VAL A 102 -13.46 21.90 15.90
C VAL A 102 -13.93 21.59 17.33
N THR A 103 -13.40 20.53 17.95
CA THR A 103 -13.78 20.09 19.30
C THR A 103 -12.90 20.67 20.41
N SER A 104 -12.04 21.64 20.09
CA SER A 104 -11.10 22.27 21.02
C SER A 104 -11.73 22.86 22.28
N HIS A 105 -13.02 23.20 22.22
CA HIS A 105 -13.82 23.71 23.34
C HIS A 105 -14.18 22.62 24.37
N ILE A 106 -14.14 21.33 23.99
CA ILE A 106 -14.39 20.19 24.87
C ILE A 106 -13.08 19.47 25.13
N THR A 107 -12.45 19.75 26.27
CA THR A 107 -11.09 19.28 26.60
C THR A 107 -10.91 17.78 26.41
N ILE A 108 -11.79 16.94 26.98
CA ILE A 108 -11.69 15.48 26.87
C ILE A 108 -11.78 15.02 25.41
N LEU A 109 -12.70 15.58 24.64
CA LEU A 109 -12.94 15.16 23.27
C LEU A 109 -11.77 15.57 22.36
N SER A 110 -11.26 16.79 22.54
CA SER A 110 -10.07 17.28 21.83
C SER A 110 -8.85 16.40 22.09
N TYR A 111 -8.57 16.04 23.34
CA TYR A 111 -7.47 15.10 23.65
C TYR A 111 -7.65 13.73 23.02
N LEU A 112 -8.88 13.21 22.95
CA LEU A 112 -9.16 11.94 22.29
C LEU A 112 -8.94 12.03 20.77
N MET A 113 -9.39 13.11 20.12
CA MET A 113 -9.15 13.34 18.69
C MET A 113 -7.66 13.44 18.38
N LYS A 114 -6.92 14.17 19.22
CA LYS A 114 -5.45 14.25 19.14
C LYS A 114 -4.77 12.90 19.31
N ALA A 115 -5.24 12.07 20.24
CA ALA A 115 -4.69 10.71 20.38
C ALA A 115 -4.88 9.90 19.09
N PHE A 116 -6.08 9.96 18.49
CA PHE A 116 -6.36 9.27 17.23
C PHE A 116 -5.54 9.79 16.06
N GLU A 117 -5.42 11.12 15.89
CA GLU A 117 -4.62 11.68 14.81
C GLU A 117 -3.18 11.18 14.85
N VAL A 118 -2.56 11.13 16.04
CA VAL A 118 -1.17 10.73 16.24
C VAL A 118 -1.01 9.24 15.97
N ILE A 119 -1.93 8.41 16.47
CA ILE A 119 -1.91 6.97 16.23
C ILE A 119 -1.99 6.68 14.72
N PHE A 120 -2.93 7.29 14.01
CA PHE A 120 -3.07 7.08 12.57
C PHE A 120 -1.86 7.58 11.78
N PHE A 121 -1.28 8.71 12.20
CA PHE A 121 -0.04 9.22 11.62
C PHE A 121 1.13 8.24 11.79
N LEU A 122 1.32 7.71 13.00
CA LEU A 122 2.40 6.74 13.28
C LEU A 122 2.22 5.44 12.50
N ILE A 123 0.98 4.96 12.37
CA ILE A 123 0.67 3.79 11.54
C ILE A 123 0.99 4.09 10.06
N ALA A 124 0.57 5.25 9.54
CA ALA A 124 0.81 5.64 8.17
C ALA A 124 2.32 5.78 7.86
N ILE A 125 3.11 6.37 8.75
CA ILE A 125 4.54 6.64 8.51
C ILE A 125 5.44 5.44 8.81
N PHE A 126 5.11 4.61 9.80
CA PHE A 126 5.97 3.49 10.20
C PHE A 126 5.38 2.15 9.78
N ALA A 127 4.19 1.80 10.27
CA ALA A 127 3.64 0.46 10.09
C ALA A 127 3.37 0.13 8.62
N CYS A 128 2.76 1.06 7.86
CA CYS A 128 2.45 0.85 6.45
C CYS A 128 3.71 0.69 5.58
N PRO A 129 4.73 1.58 5.63
CA PRO A 129 5.95 1.41 4.85
C PRO A 129 6.72 0.13 5.20
N ILE A 130 6.80 -0.22 6.48
CA ILE A 130 7.46 -1.47 6.93
C ILE A 130 6.69 -2.69 6.41
N GLY A 131 5.37 -2.71 6.59
CA GLY A 131 4.51 -3.80 6.10
C GLY A 131 4.60 -3.95 4.58
N PHE A 132 4.60 -2.83 3.86
CA PHE A 132 4.78 -2.81 2.40
C PHE A 132 6.13 -3.39 2.00
N LEU A 133 7.22 -2.95 2.63
CA LEU A 133 8.57 -3.43 2.34
C LEU A 133 8.70 -4.94 2.55
N VAL A 134 8.19 -5.45 3.67
CA VAL A 134 8.17 -6.90 3.97
C VAL A 134 7.36 -7.66 2.92
N GLY A 135 6.18 -7.14 2.54
CA GLY A 135 5.34 -7.71 1.50
C GLY A 135 6.04 -7.78 0.14
N VAL A 136 6.69 -6.69 -0.28
CA VAL A 136 7.39 -6.57 -1.57
C VAL A 136 8.59 -7.51 -1.63
N ILE A 137 9.49 -7.44 -0.65
CA ILE A 137 10.70 -8.28 -0.62
C ILE A 137 10.30 -9.76 -0.62
N GLY A 138 9.34 -10.14 0.24
CA GLY A 138 8.86 -11.51 0.31
C GLY A 138 8.28 -11.98 -1.03
N THR A 139 7.48 -11.15 -1.70
CA THR A 139 6.86 -11.48 -3.00
C THR A 139 7.93 -11.67 -4.08
N ILE A 140 8.91 -10.77 -4.18
CA ILE A 140 10.02 -10.85 -5.16
C ILE A 140 10.84 -12.12 -4.95
N VAL A 141 11.21 -12.44 -3.70
CA VAL A 141 11.96 -13.66 -3.38
C VAL A 141 11.17 -14.91 -3.80
N MET A 142 9.85 -14.92 -3.56
CA MET A 142 9.00 -16.06 -3.93
C MET A 142 8.87 -16.21 -5.45
N PHE A 143 8.69 -15.12 -6.19
CA PHE A 143 8.66 -15.12 -7.66
C PHE A 143 9.98 -15.64 -8.25
N ASN A 144 11.12 -15.22 -7.69
CA ASN A 144 12.43 -15.71 -8.13
C ASN A 144 12.61 -17.20 -7.84
N LYS A 145 12.16 -17.68 -6.67
CA LYS A 145 12.21 -19.10 -6.32
C LYS A 145 11.36 -19.95 -7.27
N LYS A 146 10.14 -19.51 -7.61
CA LYS A 146 9.25 -20.20 -8.56
C LYS A 146 9.89 -20.31 -9.94
N ARG A 147 10.48 -19.22 -10.45
CA ARG A 147 11.18 -19.20 -11.74
C ARG A 147 12.37 -20.16 -11.80
N LYS A 148 13.21 -20.18 -10.75
CA LYS A 148 14.38 -21.09 -10.68
C LYS A 148 13.96 -22.57 -10.64
N MET A 149 12.88 -22.92 -9.94
CA MET A 149 12.38 -24.30 -9.89
C MET A 149 11.85 -24.77 -11.25
N LEU A 150 11.17 -23.89 -12.00
CA LEU A 150 10.69 -24.19 -13.35
C LEU A 150 11.84 -24.40 -14.34
N GLN A 151 12.88 -23.56 -14.29
CA GLN A 151 14.06 -23.70 -15.16
C GLN A 151 14.92 -24.93 -14.87
N LYS A 152 14.90 -25.46 -13.64
CA LYS A 152 15.65 -26.67 -13.27
C LYS A 152 14.97 -27.97 -13.75
N ASN A 153 13.68 -27.90 -14.09
CA ASN A 153 12.86 -29.04 -14.49
C ASN A 153 12.65 -29.13 -16.02
N ILE A 154 13.34 -28.29 -16.80
CA ILE A 154 13.39 -28.30 -18.27
C ILE A 154 14.81 -28.71 -18.66
#